data_AF-A0A8T0GUS3-F1
#
_entry.id   AF-A0A8T0GUS3-F1
#
_cell.length_a   1.000
_cell.length_b   1.000
_cell.length_c   1.000
_cell.angle_alpha   90.00
_cell.angle_beta   90.00
_cell.angle_gamma   90.00
#
_symmetry.space_group_name_H-M   'P 1'
#
loop_
_entity.id
_entity.type
_entity.pdbx_description
1 polymer ?
#
loop_
_entity_poly.entity_id
_entity_poly.type
_entity_poly.pdbx_seq_one_letter_code
_entity_poly.pdbx_strand_id
1 'polypeptide(L)'
;MEKQTAEALAKKGLAFIKSAAKTGAAVISQSVATVRKGYASKHEADVLSEMKAEGLHPAEHLHAALRKLNFLYLAGYKHELQAVAQQAAKRLTDEARSTVPIDALLRMGGTIYEETLRYGDFNQGKLFHGLRDFLDKARMGNNHFDRDKLSHDLYYSTLYVVEEYEGDLIALEKICREVVSHIITTAPPPDITSQPKPSDSSNAPQRDAATACFYFSMALNTAAQSREDNRLRALREAEALVQREQEKILQRPSSQGFSQQQ
;
A
#
# COMPACT_ATOMS: atom_id res chain seq x y z
N MET A 1 27.41 -32.15 -13.76
CA MET A 1 26.59 -30.96 -13.49
C MET A 1 26.56 -30.11 -14.75
N GLU A 2 25.53 -30.29 -15.58
CA GLU A 2 25.40 -29.56 -16.86
C GLU A 2 24.91 -28.14 -16.60
N LYS A 3 25.71 -27.15 -17.05
CA LYS A 3 25.35 -25.74 -17.09
C LYS A 3 24.24 -25.53 -18.13
N GLN A 4 23.01 -25.37 -17.69
CA GLN A 4 21.95 -24.83 -18.54
C GLN A 4 22.22 -23.34 -18.76
N THR A 5 22.67 -22.97 -19.97
CA THR A 5 22.92 -21.58 -20.36
C THR A 5 21.61 -20.87 -20.71
N ALA A 6 21.57 -19.55 -20.48
CA ALA A 6 20.42 -18.68 -20.72
C ALA A 6 19.81 -18.80 -22.13
N GLU A 7 20.61 -19.23 -23.12
CA GLU A 7 20.16 -19.53 -24.48
C GLU A 7 19.19 -20.72 -24.57
N ALA A 8 19.35 -21.75 -23.73
CA ALA A 8 18.46 -22.92 -23.71
C ALA A 8 17.09 -22.59 -23.10
N LEU A 9 17.08 -21.71 -22.09
CA LEU A 9 15.86 -21.14 -21.50
C LEU A 9 15.14 -20.20 -22.47
N ALA A 10 15.89 -19.36 -23.21
CA ALA A 10 15.34 -18.48 -24.24
C ALA A 10 14.74 -19.27 -25.42
N LYS A 11 15.40 -20.35 -25.88
CA LYS A 11 14.87 -21.23 -26.95
C LYS A 11 13.64 -22.02 -26.52
N LYS A 12 13.56 -22.49 -25.27
CA LYS A 12 12.34 -23.09 -24.69
C LYS A 12 11.20 -22.08 -24.57
N GLY A 13 11.49 -20.84 -24.17
CA GLY A 13 10.53 -19.74 -24.12
C GLY A 13 9.96 -19.40 -25.51
N LEU A 14 10.81 -19.34 -26.54
CA LEU A 14 10.39 -19.04 -27.91
C LEU A 14 9.56 -20.16 -28.56
N ALA A 15 9.84 -21.42 -28.22
CA ALA A 15 9.05 -22.57 -28.66
C ALA A 15 7.65 -22.61 -28.02
N PHE A 16 7.54 -22.22 -26.75
CA PHE A 16 6.25 -22.07 -26.05
C PHE A 16 5.41 -20.92 -26.64
N ILE A 17 6.05 -19.81 -27.01
CA ILE A 17 5.40 -18.66 -27.66
C ILE A 17 4.79 -19.05 -29.03
N LYS A 18 5.45 -19.92 -29.81
CA LYS A 18 4.89 -20.41 -31.09
C LYS A 18 3.70 -21.35 -30.93
N SER A 19 3.63 -22.11 -29.82
CA SER A 19 2.48 -22.98 -29.51
C SER A 19 1.28 -22.22 -28.92
N ALA A 20 1.50 -21.06 -28.31
CA ALA A 20 0.49 -20.27 -27.59
C ALA A 20 -0.25 -19.25 -28.49
N ALA A 21 -0.01 -19.23 -29.80
CA ALA A 21 -0.61 -18.30 -30.75
C ALA A 21 -2.15 -18.44 -30.94
N LYS A 22 -2.82 -19.35 -30.21
CA LYS A 22 -4.29 -19.48 -30.19
C LYS A 22 -4.97 -18.92 -28.92
N THR A 23 -4.23 -18.43 -27.92
CA THR A 23 -4.77 -17.96 -26.62
C THR A 23 -4.15 -16.61 -26.20
N GLY A 24 -4.04 -15.69 -27.15
CA GLY A 24 -3.01 -14.63 -27.15
C GLY A 24 -3.18 -13.38 -26.27
N ALA A 25 -4.26 -13.14 -25.53
CA ALA A 25 -4.41 -11.86 -24.79
C ALA A 25 -4.34 -12.00 -23.25
N ALA A 26 -5.00 -13.01 -22.68
CA ALA A 26 -5.07 -13.21 -21.23
C ALA A 26 -3.75 -13.78 -20.66
N VAL A 27 -3.10 -14.69 -21.39
CA VAL A 27 -1.85 -15.33 -20.98
C VAL A 27 -0.67 -14.35 -21.06
N ILE A 28 -0.65 -13.45 -22.06
CA ILE A 28 0.36 -12.39 -22.16
C ILE A 28 0.21 -11.38 -21.02
N SER A 29 -1.03 -11.02 -20.65
CA SER A 29 -1.28 -10.12 -19.53
C SER A 29 -0.86 -10.72 -18.17
N GLN A 30 -1.15 -12.01 -17.95
CA GLN A 30 -0.73 -12.72 -16.73
C GLN A 30 0.80 -12.90 -16.67
N SER A 31 1.46 -13.29 -17.76
CA SER A 31 2.92 -13.44 -17.78
C SER A 31 3.66 -12.11 -17.62
N VAL A 32 3.14 -11.01 -18.19
CA VAL A 32 3.67 -9.66 -17.95
C VAL A 32 3.43 -9.24 -16.49
N ALA A 33 2.29 -9.58 -15.89
CA ALA A 33 2.02 -9.33 -14.46
C ALA A 33 2.97 -10.14 -13.54
N THR A 34 3.24 -11.40 -13.86
CA THR A 34 4.18 -12.26 -13.11
C THR A 34 5.62 -11.75 -13.22
N VAL A 35 6.07 -11.33 -14.40
CA VAL A 35 7.41 -10.75 -14.60
C VAL A 35 7.52 -9.39 -13.90
N ARG A 36 6.48 -8.54 -13.95
CA ARG A 36 6.44 -7.26 -13.22
C ARG A 36 6.47 -7.47 -11.71
N LYS A 37 5.73 -8.46 -11.19
CA LYS A 37 5.74 -8.82 -9.76
C LYS A 37 7.09 -9.37 -9.32
N GLY A 38 7.75 -10.19 -10.15
CA GLY A 38 9.10 -10.68 -9.88
C GLY A 38 10.18 -9.60 -9.94
N TYR A 39 10.05 -8.63 -10.84
CA TYR A 39 10.94 -7.46 -10.87
C TYR A 39 10.71 -6.55 -9.66
N ALA A 40 9.45 -6.27 -9.33
CA ALA A 40 9.08 -5.47 -8.17
C ALA A 40 9.59 -6.10 -6.87
N SER A 41 9.42 -7.42 -6.68
CA SER A 41 9.92 -8.10 -5.48
C SER A 41 11.44 -8.07 -5.39
N LYS A 42 12.15 -8.14 -6.53
CA LYS A 42 13.62 -8.01 -6.52
C LYS A 42 14.06 -6.59 -6.18
N HIS A 43 13.43 -5.58 -6.80
CA HIS A 43 13.74 -4.19 -6.52
C HIS A 43 13.46 -3.82 -5.07
N GLU A 44 12.34 -4.29 -4.51
CA GLU A 44 12.02 -4.15 -3.09
C GLU A 44 13.07 -4.81 -2.22
N ALA A 45 13.47 -6.05 -2.51
CA ALA A 45 14.51 -6.74 -1.75
C ALA A 45 15.86 -6.01 -1.81
N ASP A 46 16.22 -5.45 -2.97
CA ASP A 46 17.46 -4.68 -3.13
C ASP A 46 17.41 -3.42 -2.25
N VAL A 47 16.32 -2.64 -2.29
CA VAL A 47 16.15 -1.42 -1.47
C VAL A 47 16.09 -1.75 0.03
N LEU A 48 15.39 -2.82 0.42
CA LEU A 48 15.34 -3.25 1.82
C LEU A 48 16.70 -3.75 2.31
N SER A 49 17.49 -4.40 1.44
CA SER A 49 18.86 -4.79 1.77
C SER A 49 19.75 -3.56 2.00
N GLU A 50 19.57 -2.49 1.21
CA GLU A 50 20.28 -1.22 1.42
C GLU A 50 19.88 -0.57 2.75
N MET A 51 18.58 -0.50 3.05
CA MET A 51 18.08 0.04 4.33
C MET A 51 18.58 -0.76 5.53
N LYS A 52 18.55 -2.10 5.45
CA LYS A 52 19.09 -3.00 6.49
C LYS A 52 20.59 -2.78 6.68
N ALA A 53 21.34 -2.48 5.62
CA ALA A 53 22.77 -2.20 5.69
C ALA A 53 23.11 -0.88 6.39
N GLU A 54 22.17 0.07 6.47
CA GLU A 54 22.34 1.30 7.27
C GLU A 54 22.37 1.01 8.79
N GLY A 55 21.89 -0.17 9.21
CA GLY A 55 21.91 -0.61 10.61
C GLY A 55 20.92 0.14 11.51
N LEU A 56 19.98 0.90 10.92
CA LEU A 56 18.92 1.60 11.64
C LEU A 56 17.75 0.66 11.90
N HIS A 57 17.08 0.85 13.04
CA HIS A 57 15.88 0.11 13.37
C HIS A 57 14.74 0.49 12.40
N PRO A 58 13.86 -0.44 11.96
CA PRO A 58 12.75 -0.13 11.03
C PRO A 58 11.89 1.06 11.47
N ALA A 59 11.68 1.19 12.79
CA ALA A 59 10.97 2.31 13.40
C ALA A 59 11.58 3.69 13.08
N GLU A 60 12.91 3.78 12.94
CA GLU A 60 13.62 5.03 12.63
C GLU A 60 13.34 5.49 11.20
N HIS A 61 13.27 4.55 10.25
CA HIS A 61 12.89 4.87 8.87
C HIS A 61 11.45 5.36 8.77
N LEU A 62 10.53 4.69 9.48
CA LEU A 62 9.12 5.10 9.54
C LEU A 62 8.98 6.46 10.22
N HIS A 63 9.71 6.67 11.32
CA HIS A 63 9.77 7.95 12.02
C HIS A 63 10.25 9.07 11.11
N ALA A 64 11.37 8.86 10.40
CA ALA A 64 11.93 9.84 9.48
C ALA A 64 10.97 10.19 8.33
N ALA A 65 10.28 9.19 7.76
CA ALA A 65 9.32 9.41 6.67
C ALA A 65 8.09 10.18 7.14
N LEU A 66 7.47 9.78 8.26
CA LEU A 66 6.30 10.45 8.83
C LEU A 66 6.63 11.85 9.37
N ARG A 67 7.83 12.07 9.91
CA ARG A 67 8.27 13.41 10.34
C ARG A 67 8.36 14.41 9.18
N LYS A 68 8.74 13.95 7.97
CA LYS A 68 8.74 14.80 6.77
C LYS A 68 7.32 15.25 6.37
N LEU A 69 6.29 14.42 6.63
CA LEU A 69 4.89 14.86 6.46
C LEU A 69 4.56 16.01 7.42
N ASN A 70 4.98 15.93 8.68
CA ASN A 70 4.80 17.03 9.63
C ASN A 70 5.45 18.32 9.12
N PHE A 71 6.66 18.26 8.56
CA PHE A 71 7.32 19.43 7.97
C PHE A 71 6.55 20.02 6.78
N LEU A 72 5.97 19.20 5.90
CA LEU A 72 5.11 19.70 4.81
C LEU A 72 3.88 20.43 5.36
N TYR A 73 3.28 19.90 6.43
CA TYR A 73 2.13 20.52 7.07
C TYR A 73 2.50 21.88 7.70
N LEU A 74 3.59 21.93 8.48
CA LEU A 74 4.08 23.14 9.14
C LEU A 74 4.50 24.23 8.14
N ALA A 75 5.09 23.83 7.02
CA ALA A 75 5.45 24.75 5.93
C ALA A 75 4.24 25.22 5.09
N GLY A 76 3.02 24.76 5.40
CA GLY A 76 1.79 25.17 4.72
C GLY A 76 1.48 24.43 3.42
N TYR A 77 2.30 23.45 3.03
CA TYR A 77 2.13 22.64 1.81
C TYR A 77 1.10 21.50 2.00
N LYS A 78 -0.12 21.86 2.42
CA LYS A 78 -1.19 20.88 2.72
C LYS A 78 -1.60 20.04 1.50
N HIS A 79 -1.56 20.60 0.30
CA HIS A 79 -1.89 19.86 -0.92
C HIS A 79 -0.81 18.82 -1.27
N GLU A 80 0.47 19.16 -1.10
CA GLU A 80 1.57 18.21 -1.32
C GLU A 80 1.55 17.10 -0.28
N LEU A 81 1.30 17.41 0.99
CA LEU A 81 1.09 16.41 2.04
C LEU A 81 0.03 15.37 1.64
N GLN A 82 -1.13 15.84 1.18
CA GLN A 82 -2.21 14.96 0.75
C GLN A 82 -1.82 14.15 -0.50
N ALA A 83 -1.14 14.76 -1.47
CA ALA A 83 -0.70 14.10 -2.68
C ALA A 83 0.34 13.00 -2.39
N VAL A 84 1.33 13.29 -1.53
CA VAL A 84 2.32 12.32 -1.06
C VAL A 84 1.66 11.13 -0.37
N ALA A 85 0.72 11.41 0.55
CA ALA A 85 0.01 10.39 1.30
C ALA A 85 -0.76 9.44 0.38
N GLN A 86 -1.46 9.99 -0.61
CA GLN A 86 -2.18 9.20 -1.61
C GLN A 86 -1.27 8.39 -2.52
N GLN A 87 -0.20 9.01 -3.01
CA GLN A 87 0.75 8.34 -3.89
C GLN A 87 1.45 7.17 -3.15
N ALA A 88 1.80 7.36 -1.88
CA ALA A 88 2.32 6.28 -1.02
C ALA A 88 1.28 5.17 -0.81
N ALA A 89 0.05 5.52 -0.40
CA ALA A 89 -1.04 4.56 -0.18
C ALA A 89 -1.39 3.75 -1.44
N LYS A 90 -1.38 4.41 -2.61
CA LYS A 90 -1.60 3.75 -3.90
C LYS A 90 -0.48 2.77 -4.24
N ARG A 91 0.78 3.12 -3.95
CA ARG A 91 1.91 2.20 -4.14
C ARG A 91 1.80 1.00 -3.22
N LEU A 92 1.56 1.22 -1.93
CA LEU A 92 1.42 0.16 -0.93
C LEU A 92 0.31 -0.83 -1.27
N THR A 93 -0.78 -0.35 -1.87
CA THR A 93 -1.95 -1.18 -2.23
C THR A 93 -1.94 -1.70 -3.68
N ASP A 94 -0.90 -1.41 -4.48
CA ASP A 94 -0.79 -1.90 -5.86
C ASP A 94 -0.42 -3.40 -5.87
N GLU A 95 -1.40 -4.26 -6.17
CA GLU A 95 -1.21 -5.72 -6.20
C GLU A 95 -0.14 -6.19 -7.19
N ALA A 96 0.12 -5.42 -8.25
CA ALA A 96 1.10 -5.78 -9.27
C ALA A 96 2.54 -5.35 -8.90
N ARG A 97 2.69 -4.46 -7.91
CA ARG A 97 3.97 -3.79 -7.61
C ARG A 97 4.39 -3.83 -6.15
N SER A 98 3.47 -4.09 -5.24
CA SER A 98 3.71 -4.15 -3.80
C SER A 98 3.59 -5.56 -3.28
N THR A 99 4.61 -5.98 -2.52
CA THR A 99 4.58 -7.24 -1.77
C THR A 99 3.94 -7.09 -0.39
N VAL A 100 3.60 -5.87 0.05
CA VAL A 100 3.06 -5.64 1.39
C VAL A 100 1.68 -6.31 1.54
N PRO A 101 1.48 -7.19 2.54
CA PRO A 101 0.20 -7.79 2.86
C PRO A 101 -0.87 -6.75 3.22
N ILE A 102 -2.07 -6.93 2.68
CA ILE A 102 -3.18 -5.99 2.91
C ILE A 102 -3.61 -5.93 4.38
N ASP A 103 -3.57 -7.06 5.09
CA ASP A 103 -3.94 -7.16 6.50
C ASP A 103 -2.98 -6.33 7.38
N ALA A 104 -1.68 -6.35 7.06
CA ALA A 104 -0.68 -5.53 7.72
C ALA A 104 -0.91 -4.02 7.46
N LEU A 105 -1.29 -3.65 6.23
CA LEU A 105 -1.62 -2.26 5.88
C LEU A 105 -2.87 -1.76 6.61
N LEU A 106 -3.92 -2.58 6.72
CA LEU A 106 -5.12 -2.27 7.48
C LEU A 106 -4.81 -2.10 8.97
N ARG A 107 -3.98 -3.00 9.53
CA ARG A 107 -3.56 -2.94 10.94
C ARG A 107 -2.75 -1.70 11.24
N MET A 108 -1.74 -1.42 10.42
CA MET A 108 -0.87 -0.25 10.56
C MET A 108 -1.65 1.05 10.37
N GLY A 109 -2.43 1.16 9.28
CA GLY A 109 -3.23 2.34 9.01
C GLY A 109 -4.26 2.60 10.11
N GLY A 110 -4.94 1.56 10.61
CA GLY A 110 -5.87 1.65 11.74
C GLY A 110 -5.17 2.12 13.02
N THR A 111 -3.99 1.57 13.31
CA THR A 111 -3.21 1.92 14.51
C THR A 111 -2.74 3.36 14.50
N ILE A 112 -2.13 3.81 13.39
CA ILE A 112 -1.68 5.21 13.24
C ILE A 112 -2.89 6.14 13.34
N TYR A 113 -4.01 5.78 12.71
CA TYR A 113 -5.26 6.54 12.78
C TYR A 113 -5.76 6.70 14.22
N GLU A 114 -5.92 5.60 14.96
CA GLU A 114 -6.34 5.61 16.36
C GLU A 114 -5.40 6.42 17.25
N GLU A 115 -4.09 6.28 17.04
CA GLU A 115 -3.10 6.99 17.85
C GLU A 115 -3.17 8.50 17.60
N THR A 116 -3.31 8.92 16.34
CA THR A 116 -3.44 10.35 16.00
C THR A 116 -4.69 10.97 16.64
N LEU A 117 -5.83 10.27 16.66
CA LEU A 117 -7.07 10.78 17.24
C LEU A 117 -6.98 11.12 18.72
N ARG A 118 -6.02 10.54 19.45
CA ARG A 118 -5.77 10.90 20.87
C ARG A 118 -5.30 12.35 21.05
N TYR A 119 -4.73 12.95 20.00
CA TYR A 119 -4.12 14.27 20.03
C TYR A 119 -4.92 15.35 19.30
N GLY A 120 -6.10 14.99 18.76
CA GLY A 120 -6.97 15.96 18.13
C GLY A 120 -8.28 15.34 17.65
N ASP A 121 -9.36 16.11 17.74
CA ASP A 121 -10.62 15.74 17.11
C ASP A 121 -10.56 16.12 15.62
N PHE A 122 -10.23 15.12 14.79
CA PHE A 122 -10.18 15.24 13.34
C PHE A 122 -11.53 14.97 12.67
N ASN A 123 -12.57 14.60 13.45
CA ASN A 123 -13.94 14.40 12.96
C ASN A 123 -14.67 15.69 12.57
N GLN A 124 -14.01 16.84 12.65
CA GLN A 124 -14.54 18.06 12.06
C GLN A 124 -14.75 17.83 10.56
N GLY A 125 -16.02 17.70 10.15
CA GLY A 125 -16.41 17.26 8.81
C GLY A 125 -15.78 18.03 7.65
N LYS A 126 -15.19 19.22 7.88
CA LYS A 126 -14.40 19.98 6.91
C LYS A 126 -13.06 19.32 6.55
N LEU A 127 -12.37 18.70 7.51
CA LEU A 127 -11.10 18.01 7.25
C LEU A 127 -11.34 16.72 6.45
N PHE A 128 -12.36 15.95 6.86
CA PHE A 128 -12.82 14.75 6.15
C PHE A 128 -13.37 15.08 4.76
N HIS A 129 -14.24 16.09 4.61
CA HIS A 129 -14.71 16.52 3.29
C HIS A 129 -13.57 17.05 2.44
N GLY A 130 -12.69 17.90 2.98
CA GLY A 130 -11.55 18.43 2.24
C GLY A 130 -10.59 17.34 1.77
N LEU A 131 -10.36 16.30 2.58
CA LEU A 131 -9.55 15.16 2.16
C LEU A 131 -10.28 14.28 1.16
N ARG A 132 -11.57 14.00 1.35
CA ARG A 132 -12.36 13.19 0.41
C ARG A 132 -12.50 13.88 -0.93
N ASP A 133 -12.81 15.17 -0.94
CA ASP A 133 -12.79 16.01 -2.13
C ASP A 133 -11.43 15.99 -2.81
N PHE A 134 -10.34 16.07 -2.04
CA PHE A 134 -9.01 15.97 -2.61
C PHE A 134 -8.69 14.56 -3.12
N LEU A 135 -9.08 13.48 -2.42
CA LEU A 135 -8.99 12.08 -2.89
C LEU A 135 -9.72 11.88 -4.22
N ASP A 136 -10.90 12.48 -4.35
CA ASP A 136 -11.72 12.40 -5.54
C ASP A 136 -11.17 13.28 -6.68
N LYS A 137 -10.52 14.41 -6.36
CA LYS A 137 -10.02 15.40 -7.33
C LYS A 137 -8.53 15.28 -7.68
N ALA A 138 -7.71 14.58 -6.89
CA ALA A 138 -6.25 14.50 -7.05
C ALA A 138 -5.75 13.66 -8.23
N ARG A 139 -6.56 13.54 -9.30
CA ARG A 139 -6.11 13.02 -10.59
C ARG A 139 -5.24 14.00 -11.39
N MET A 140 -4.93 15.18 -10.88
CA MET A 140 -4.26 16.23 -11.66
C MET A 140 -3.16 16.94 -10.85
N GLY A 141 -1.94 16.40 -10.93
CA GLY A 141 -0.75 17.10 -10.46
C GLY A 141 0.50 16.46 -11.05
N ASN A 142 1.26 17.22 -11.83
CA ASN A 142 2.55 16.79 -12.38
C ASN A 142 3.46 16.23 -11.28
N ASN A 143 4.33 15.29 -11.64
CA ASN A 143 5.30 14.69 -10.72
C ASN A 143 6.27 15.74 -10.20
N HIS A 144 6.12 16.14 -8.93
CA HIS A 144 7.15 16.85 -8.19
C HIS A 144 8.18 15.83 -7.69
N PHE A 145 9.46 16.07 -7.95
CA PHE A 145 10.55 15.15 -7.58
C PHE A 145 10.56 14.86 -6.06
N ASP A 146 10.33 15.88 -5.24
CA ASP A 146 10.27 15.75 -3.78
C ASP A 146 9.05 14.94 -3.30
N ARG A 147 7.93 15.03 -4.04
CA ARG A 147 6.74 14.20 -3.78
C ARG A 147 7.05 12.73 -4.00
N ASP A 148 7.66 12.40 -5.14
CA ASP A 148 7.97 11.02 -5.50
C ASP A 148 8.95 10.36 -4.52
N LYS A 149 9.96 11.13 -4.09
CA LYS A 149 10.92 10.70 -3.08
C LYS A 149 10.24 10.44 -1.73
N LEU A 150 9.44 11.37 -1.22
CA LEU A 150 8.78 11.15 0.07
C LEU A 150 7.74 10.02 0.01
N SER A 151 7.04 9.86 -1.10
CA SER A 151 6.16 8.70 -1.30
C SER A 151 6.93 7.37 -1.36
N HIS A 152 8.16 7.35 -1.89
CA HIS A 152 9.05 6.18 -1.80
C HIS A 152 9.54 5.95 -0.37
N ASP A 153 9.96 6.99 0.35
CA ASP A 153 10.39 6.87 1.74
C ASP A 153 9.28 6.25 2.61
N LEU A 154 8.03 6.71 2.45
CA LEU A 154 6.87 6.14 3.15
C LEU A 154 6.58 4.71 2.73
N TYR A 155 6.72 4.39 1.44
CA TYR A 155 6.54 3.05 0.92
C TYR A 155 7.54 2.06 1.52
N TYR A 156 8.83 2.35 1.41
CA TYR A 156 9.88 1.43 1.82
C TYR A 156 10.04 1.35 3.33
N SER A 157 9.83 2.45 4.07
CA SER A 157 9.76 2.38 5.54
C SER A 157 8.60 1.52 6.04
N THR A 158 7.44 1.62 5.39
CA THR A 158 6.28 0.76 5.69
C THR A 158 6.59 -0.69 5.37
N LEU A 159 7.13 -0.97 4.17
CA LEU A 159 7.49 -2.32 3.75
C LEU A 159 8.53 -2.93 4.71
N TYR A 160 9.53 -2.17 5.15
CA TYR A 160 10.54 -2.66 6.08
C TYR A 160 9.93 -2.99 7.45
N VAL A 161 9.10 -2.11 8.00
CA VAL A 161 8.39 -2.38 9.26
C VAL A 161 7.49 -3.61 9.11
N VAL A 162 6.76 -3.74 8.00
CA VAL A 162 5.92 -4.92 7.79
C VAL A 162 6.76 -6.18 7.65
N GLU A 163 7.85 -6.19 6.88
CA GLU A 163 8.71 -7.37 6.71
C GLU A 163 9.29 -7.86 8.04
N GLU A 164 9.66 -6.93 8.93
CA GLU A 164 10.23 -7.28 10.25
C GLU A 164 9.17 -7.80 11.24
N TYR A 165 7.92 -7.32 11.14
CA TYR A 165 6.86 -7.59 12.12
C TYR A 165 5.62 -8.31 11.56
N GLU A 166 5.65 -8.83 10.32
CA GLU A 166 4.51 -9.51 9.67
C GLU A 166 4.02 -10.71 10.51
N GLY A 167 4.95 -11.40 11.18
CA GLY A 167 4.65 -12.54 12.05
C GLY A 167 4.11 -12.16 13.44
N ASP A 168 4.17 -10.89 13.83
CA ASP A 168 3.70 -10.38 15.12
C ASP A 168 2.98 -9.03 14.94
N LEU A 169 1.70 -9.11 14.62
CA LEU A 169 0.85 -7.93 14.43
C LEU A 169 0.75 -7.07 15.70
N ILE A 170 0.95 -7.63 16.90
CA ILE A 170 0.91 -6.85 18.14
C ILE A 170 2.18 -5.99 18.24
N ALA A 171 3.35 -6.56 17.91
CA ALA A 171 4.59 -5.81 17.83
C ALA A 171 4.55 -4.73 16.74
N LEU A 172 3.96 -5.03 15.58
CA LEU A 172 3.70 -4.06 14.51
C LEU A 172 2.91 -2.86 15.03
N GLU A 173 1.78 -3.10 15.71
CA GLU A 173 0.95 -2.03 16.28
C GLU A 173 1.73 -1.21 17.30
N LYS A 174 2.46 -1.88 18.20
CA LYS A 174 3.24 -1.22 19.24
C LYS A 174 4.24 -0.23 18.64
N ILE A 175 5.01 -0.65 17.64
CA ILE A 175 6.00 0.20 16.99
C ILE A 175 5.34 1.37 16.26
N CYS A 176 4.21 1.13 15.59
CA CYS A 176 3.47 2.20 14.92
C CYS A 176 3.00 3.25 15.93
N ARG A 177 2.48 2.84 17.10
CA ARG A 177 2.10 3.77 18.16
C ARG A 177 3.29 4.53 18.70
N GLU A 178 4.38 3.84 19.04
CA GLU A 178 5.60 4.46 19.56
C GLU A 178 6.15 5.53 18.61
N VAL A 179 6.27 5.21 17.31
CA VAL A 179 6.73 6.15 16.29
C VAL A 179 5.80 7.37 16.20
N VAL A 180 4.49 7.17 16.09
CA VAL A 180 3.52 8.26 15.95
C VAL A 180 3.48 9.14 17.20
N SER A 181 3.41 8.53 18.39
CA SER A 181 3.47 9.25 19.66
C SER A 181 4.77 10.03 19.78
N HIS A 182 5.91 9.48 19.34
CA HIS A 182 7.18 10.19 19.37
C HIS A 182 7.16 11.42 18.46
N ILE A 183 6.68 11.31 17.21
CA ILE A 183 6.56 12.44 16.28
C ILE A 183 5.68 13.54 16.85
N ILE A 184 4.54 13.16 17.43
CA ILE A 184 3.56 14.11 17.95
C ILE A 184 4.11 14.80 19.20
N THR A 185 4.67 14.05 20.15
CA THR A 185 5.15 14.60 21.43
C THR A 185 6.44 15.39 21.30
N THR A 186 7.26 15.13 20.29
CA THR A 186 8.50 15.87 19.98
C THR A 186 8.32 16.90 18.87
N ALA A 187 7.07 17.17 18.45
CA ALA A 187 6.78 18.13 17.39
C ALA A 187 7.37 19.51 17.74
N PRO A 188 8.20 20.10 16.86
CA PRO A 188 8.81 21.39 17.12
C PRO A 188 7.71 22.47 17.21
N PRO A 189 7.86 23.46 18.10
CA PRO A 189 6.97 24.62 18.09
C PRO A 189 7.05 25.34 16.73
N PRO A 190 5.95 25.96 16.26
CA PRO A 190 5.99 26.74 15.01
C PRO A 190 7.05 27.84 15.10
N ASP A 191 7.80 28.02 14.02
CA ASP A 191 8.92 28.94 13.94
C ASP A 191 8.47 30.39 14.18
N ILE A 192 9.17 31.11 15.06
CA ILE A 192 8.76 32.42 15.63
C ILE A 192 8.73 33.53 14.55
N THR A 193 9.26 33.26 13.37
CA THR A 193 9.24 34.18 12.21
C THR A 193 7.94 34.16 11.41
N SER A 194 7.05 33.18 11.67
CA SER A 194 5.73 33.13 11.06
C SER A 194 4.73 33.93 11.91
N GLN A 195 4.00 34.87 11.29
CA GLN A 195 3.07 35.77 12.00
C GLN A 195 2.15 34.99 12.95
N PRO A 196 1.86 35.54 14.15
CA PRO A 196 1.07 34.85 15.15
C PRO A 196 -0.31 34.51 14.59
N LYS A 197 -0.62 33.21 14.49
CA LYS A 197 -1.98 32.75 14.20
C LYS A 197 -2.83 32.91 15.47
N PRO A 198 -4.02 33.52 15.39
CA PRO A 198 -4.85 33.85 16.55
C PRO A 198 -5.65 32.64 17.04
N SER A 199 -4.97 31.56 17.45
CA SER A 199 -5.59 30.46 18.17
C SER A 199 -4.54 29.73 19.02
N ASP A 200 -4.09 30.39 20.08
CA ASP A 200 -3.24 29.79 21.10
C ASP A 200 -4.02 28.70 21.84
N SER A 201 -3.80 27.45 21.45
CA SER A 201 -3.93 26.32 22.37
C SER A 201 -2.52 25.78 22.62
N SER A 202 -2.22 25.45 23.88
CA SER A 202 -0.91 24.93 24.32
C SER A 202 -0.45 23.67 23.57
N ASN A 203 -1.34 23.06 22.78
CA ASN A 203 -1.13 21.80 22.06
C ASN A 203 -1.12 21.98 20.52
N ALA A 204 -1.00 23.20 20.00
CA ALA A 204 -1.01 23.46 18.56
C ALA A 204 0.05 22.66 17.78
N PRO A 205 1.32 22.53 18.23
CA PRO A 205 2.34 21.74 17.54
C PRO A 205 2.01 20.25 17.48
N GLN A 206 1.54 19.68 18.60
CA GLN A 206 1.15 18.26 18.69
C GLN A 206 -0.06 18.00 17.78
N ARG A 207 -1.04 18.90 17.77
CA ARG A 207 -2.23 18.78 16.92
C ARG A 207 -1.85 18.84 15.44
N ASP A 208 -0.94 19.71 15.05
CA ASP A 208 -0.49 19.85 13.67
C ASP A 208 0.29 18.61 13.21
N ALA A 209 1.18 18.08 14.05
CA ALA A 209 1.89 16.83 13.80
C ALA A 209 0.95 15.62 13.69
N ALA A 210 -0.03 15.55 14.58
CA ALA A 210 -1.07 14.53 14.56
C ALA A 210 -1.93 14.64 13.29
N THR A 211 -2.24 15.86 12.85
CA THR A 211 -2.96 16.11 11.59
C THR A 211 -2.17 15.60 10.38
N ALA A 212 -0.86 15.83 10.35
CA ALA A 212 0.00 15.35 9.26
C ALA A 212 0.01 13.81 9.15
N CYS A 213 0.16 13.12 10.29
CA CYS A 213 0.11 11.66 10.34
C CYS A 213 -1.28 11.11 9.99
N PHE A 214 -2.34 11.82 10.40
CA PHE A 214 -3.72 11.47 10.12
C PHE A 214 -4.04 11.46 8.62
N TYR A 215 -3.48 12.39 7.84
CA TYR A 215 -3.65 12.39 6.39
C TYR A 215 -3.10 11.12 5.72
N PHE A 216 -1.95 10.64 6.17
CA PHE A 216 -1.36 9.40 5.67
C PHE A 216 -2.16 8.17 6.09
N SER A 217 -2.54 8.06 7.38
CA SER A 217 -3.31 6.91 7.86
C SER A 217 -4.69 6.82 7.22
N MET A 218 -5.37 7.96 7.01
CA MET A 218 -6.64 8.00 6.28
C MET A 218 -6.50 7.55 4.83
N ALA A 219 -5.49 8.05 4.11
CA ALA A 219 -5.25 7.66 2.73
C ALA A 219 -4.94 6.16 2.63
N LEU A 220 -4.12 5.64 3.56
CA LEU A 220 -3.78 4.22 3.62
C LEU A 220 -4.99 3.35 3.94
N ASN A 221 -5.76 3.67 4.98
CA ASN A 221 -6.98 2.93 5.35
C ASN A 221 -8.00 2.92 4.22
N THR A 222 -8.22 4.06 3.57
CA THR A 222 -9.16 4.16 2.44
C THR A 222 -8.72 3.27 1.28
N ALA A 223 -7.44 3.33 0.90
CA ALA A 223 -6.91 2.53 -0.19
C ALA A 223 -6.91 1.02 0.15
N ALA A 224 -6.52 0.67 1.37
CA ALA A 224 -6.46 -0.72 1.84
C ALA A 224 -7.86 -1.32 1.95
N GLN A 225 -8.83 -0.60 2.53
CA GLN A 225 -10.22 -1.05 2.60
C GLN A 225 -10.83 -1.22 1.21
N SER A 226 -10.60 -0.28 0.29
CA SER A 226 -11.08 -0.41 -1.09
C SER A 226 -10.49 -1.63 -1.80
N ARG A 227 -9.21 -1.94 -1.57
CA ARG A 227 -8.58 -3.14 -2.12
C ARG A 227 -9.15 -4.41 -1.48
N GLU A 228 -9.42 -4.41 -0.18
CA GLU A 228 -10.00 -5.55 0.53
C GLU A 228 -11.43 -5.83 0.05
N ASP A 229 -12.24 -4.79 -0.12
CA ASP A 229 -13.59 -4.91 -0.66
C ASP A 229 -13.58 -5.51 -2.08
N ASN A 230 -12.60 -5.11 -2.92
CA ASN A 230 -12.41 -5.69 -4.25
C ASN A 230 -11.98 -7.15 -4.18
N ARG A 231 -11.07 -7.51 -3.26
CA ARG A 231 -10.64 -8.90 -3.03
C ARG A 231 -11.81 -9.77 -2.60
N LEU A 232 -12.61 -9.32 -1.64
CA LEU A 232 -13.80 -10.02 -1.15
C LEU A 232 -14.89 -10.15 -2.23
N ARG A 233 -15.01 -9.19 -3.14
CA ARG A 233 -15.90 -9.28 -4.30
C ARG A 233 -15.42 -10.35 -5.27
N ALA A 234 -14.14 -10.33 -5.63
CA ALA A 234 -13.55 -11.32 -6.53
C ALA A 234 -13.65 -12.76 -5.97
N LEU A 235 -13.46 -12.93 -4.66
CA LEU A 235 -13.65 -14.22 -3.99
C LEU A 235 -15.09 -14.72 -4.10
N ARG A 236 -16.08 -13.86 -3.81
CA ARG A 236 -17.50 -14.22 -3.95
C ARG A 236 -17.88 -14.59 -5.39
N GLU A 237 -17.35 -13.86 -6.37
CA GLU A 237 -17.56 -14.18 -7.79
C GLU A 237 -16.92 -15.52 -8.18
N ALA A 238 -15.72 -15.82 -7.68
CA ALA A 238 -15.04 -17.09 -7.90
C ALA A 238 -15.79 -18.27 -7.26
N GLU A 239 -16.25 -18.12 -6.01
CA GLU A 239 -17.07 -19.13 -5.31
C GLU A 239 -18.37 -19.41 -6.05
N ALA A 240 -19.07 -18.38 -6.51
CA ALA A 240 -20.30 -18.52 -7.30
C ALA A 240 -20.04 -19.24 -8.64
N LEU A 241 -18.89 -19.00 -9.27
CA LEU A 241 -18.51 -19.70 -10.51
C LEU A 241 -18.23 -21.18 -10.24
N VAL A 242 -17.49 -21.49 -9.18
CA VAL A 242 -17.22 -22.88 -8.76
C VAL A 242 -18.51 -23.63 -8.45
N GLN A 243 -19.44 -23.02 -7.71
CA GLN A 243 -20.75 -23.63 -7.42
C GLN A 243 -21.54 -23.92 -8.70
N ARG A 244 -21.60 -22.98 -9.64
CA ARG A 244 -22.27 -23.20 -10.94
C ARG A 244 -21.63 -24.31 -11.76
N GLU A 245 -20.30 -24.42 -11.76
CA GLU A 245 -19.61 -25.52 -12.45
C GLU A 245 -19.85 -26.87 -11.76
N GLN A 246 -19.88 -26.92 -10.43
CA GLN A 246 -20.24 -28.12 -9.67
C GLN A 246 -21.69 -28.56 -9.94
N GLU A 247 -22.64 -27.63 -9.99
CA GLU A 247 -24.04 -27.90 -10.35
C GLU A 247 -24.18 -28.44 -11.78
N LYS A 248 -23.44 -27.88 -12.75
CA LYS A 248 -23.41 -28.40 -14.12
C LYS A 248 -22.85 -29.82 -14.20
N ILE A 249 -21.84 -30.14 -13.40
CA ILE A 249 -21.26 -31.50 -13.35
C ILE A 249 -22.27 -32.48 -12.74
N LEU A 250 -22.99 -32.07 -11.70
CA LEU A 250 -24.04 -32.88 -11.06
C LEU A 250 -25.28 -33.06 -11.95
N GLN A 251 -25.58 -32.10 -12.82
CA GLN A 251 -26.70 -32.16 -13.76
C GLN A 251 -26.36 -32.79 -15.12
N ARG A 252 -25.12 -33.23 -15.35
CA ARG A 252 -24.80 -34.00 -16.57
C ARG A 252 -25.57 -35.33 -16.53
N PRO A 253 -26.51 -35.58 -17.45
CA PRO A 253 -27.14 -36.88 -17.54
C PRO A 253 -26.04 -37.91 -17.82
N SER A 254 -26.06 -39.02 -17.10
CA SER A 254 -25.30 -40.24 -17.39
C SER A 254 -25.69 -40.77 -18.77
N SER A 255 -25.22 -40.11 -19.82
CA SER A 255 -25.32 -40.53 -21.21
C SER A 255 -24.21 -41.54 -21.50
N GLN A 256 -24.29 -42.67 -20.80
CA GLN A 256 -23.78 -43.96 -21.28
C GLN A 256 -24.91 -44.99 -21.18
N GLY A 257 -26.03 -44.69 -21.83
CA GLY A 257 -26.91 -45.69 -22.40
C GLY A 257 -26.50 -45.93 -23.84
N PHE A 258 -25.43 -46.71 -24.08
CA PHE A 258 -25.23 -47.38 -25.36
C PHE A 258 -25.80 -48.80 -25.24
N SER A 259 -27.13 -48.85 -25.18
CA SER A 259 -27.89 -50.00 -25.66
C SER A 259 -27.86 -49.95 -27.19
N GLN A 260 -26.93 -50.68 -27.81
CA GLN A 260 -27.14 -51.19 -29.16
C GLN A 260 -27.41 -52.69 -29.06
N GLN A 261 -28.70 -53.01 -29.27
CA GLN A 261 -29.16 -54.30 -29.74
C GLN A 261 -28.58 -54.54 -31.14
N GLN A 262 -27.88 -55.66 -31.33
CA GLN A 262 -28.20 -56.73 -32.28
C GLN A 262 -27.15 -57.84 -32.17
#